data_AF-A0A9Y2JV81-F1
#
_entry.id   AF-A0A9Y2JV81-F1
#
_cell.length_a   1.000
_cell.length_b   1.000
_cell.length_c   1.000
_cell.angle_alpha   90.00
_cell.angle_beta   90.00
_cell.angle_gamma   90.00
#
_symmetry.space_group_name_H-M   'P 1'
#
loop_
_entity.id
_entity.type
_entity.pdbx_description
1 polymer ?
#
loop_
_entity_poly.entity_id
_entity_poly.type
_entity_poly.pdbx_seq_one_letter_code
_entity_poly.pdbx_strand_id
1 'polypeptide(L)'
;MTAPVPPRPAAGAVSVVLALASWATLVWLGVTAPARTHPLVYFGLIFLGAGSFALLLAGAGALTARSRSLAGRLTPSFVTGARNLVLAMWWCAIVVDVLGCLIVVGTGGRGGTAPLTASTVVTAFVVAAVTVTTAGATSFSVRRAYRLSSS
;
A
#
# COMPACT_ATOMS: atom_id res chain seq x y z
N MET A 1 22.13 2.89 29.50
CA MET A 1 22.55 2.87 28.08
C MET A 1 21.87 1.70 27.39
N THR A 2 20.66 1.89 26.89
CA THR A 2 19.94 0.88 26.09
C THR A 2 20.34 1.09 24.63
N ALA A 3 20.94 0.06 24.02
CA ALA A 3 21.33 0.11 22.62
C ALA A 3 20.09 0.40 21.73
N PRO A 4 20.20 1.27 20.71
CA PRO A 4 19.10 1.53 19.80
C PRO A 4 18.75 0.23 19.07
N VAL A 5 17.52 -0.25 19.27
CA VAL A 5 17.00 -1.41 18.52
C VAL A 5 17.00 -1.02 17.04
N PRO A 6 17.78 -1.69 16.18
CA PRO A 6 17.86 -1.33 14.79
C PRO A 6 16.47 -1.48 14.15
N PRO A 7 15.97 -0.47 13.41
CA PRO A 7 14.73 -0.63 12.66
C PRO A 7 14.91 -1.80 11.70
N ARG A 8 14.03 -2.82 11.81
CA ARG A 8 14.15 -4.05 11.03
C ARG A 8 14.26 -3.69 9.53
N PRO A 9 15.38 -4.01 8.87
CA PRO A 9 15.70 -3.56 7.50
C PRO A 9 14.71 -4.08 6.45
N ALA A 10 13.88 -5.06 6.81
CA ALA A 10 12.94 -5.70 5.92
C ALA A 10 11.70 -4.84 5.58
N ALA A 11 11.21 -3.97 6.49
CA ALA A 11 9.87 -3.39 6.33
C ALA A 11 9.72 -2.49 5.09
N GLY A 12 10.71 -1.64 4.81
CA GLY A 12 10.70 -0.75 3.63
C GLY A 12 10.87 -1.52 2.32
N ALA A 13 11.83 -2.45 2.27
CA ALA A 13 12.07 -3.30 1.09
C ALA A 13 10.87 -4.21 0.79
N VAL A 14 10.28 -4.83 1.82
CA VAL A 14 9.08 -5.67 1.71
C VAL A 14 7.90 -4.85 1.18
N SER A 15 7.73 -3.61 1.65
CA SER A 15 6.65 -2.73 1.16
C SER A 15 6.83 -2.38 -0.31
N VAL A 16 8.06 -2.09 -0.77
CA VAL A 16 8.34 -1.81 -2.18
C VAL A 16 8.11 -3.05 -3.05
N VAL A 17 8.60 -4.22 -2.63
CA VAL A 17 8.40 -5.48 -3.37
C VAL A 17 6.91 -5.81 -3.47
N LEU A 18 6.17 -5.70 -2.37
CA LEU A 18 4.73 -5.98 -2.36
C LEU A 18 3.93 -4.97 -3.18
N ALA A 19 4.32 -3.69 -3.15
CA ALA A 19 3.70 -2.66 -3.98
C ALA A 19 3.96 -2.88 -5.48
N LEU A 20 5.16 -3.33 -5.87
CA LEU A 20 5.45 -3.70 -7.25
C LEU A 20 4.70 -4.96 -7.69
N ALA A 21 4.64 -5.97 -6.82
CA ALA A 21 3.90 -7.20 -7.08
C ALA A 21 2.40 -6.93 -7.22
N SER A 22 1.81 -6.09 -6.36
CA SER A 22 0.41 -5.71 -6.46
C SER A 22 0.14 -4.91 -7.73
N TRP A 23 1.03 -3.99 -8.11
CA TRP A 23 0.94 -3.27 -9.39
C TRP A 23 0.94 -4.22 -10.58
N ALA A 24 1.91 -5.13 -10.65
CA ALA A 24 2.01 -6.11 -11.72
C ALA A 24 0.75 -7.00 -11.81
N THR A 25 0.22 -7.40 -10.65
CA THR A 25 -1.01 -8.20 -10.57
C THR A 25 -2.22 -7.42 -11.09
N LEU A 26 -2.37 -6.15 -10.72
CA LEU A 26 -3.48 -5.30 -11.17
C LEU A 26 -3.42 -5.02 -12.67
N VAL A 27 -2.21 -4.78 -13.21
CA VAL A 27 -2.00 -4.63 -14.67
C VAL A 27 -2.36 -5.93 -15.38
N TRP A 28 -1.90 -7.08 -14.85
CA TRP A 28 -2.24 -8.39 -15.40
C TRP A 28 -3.76 -8.62 -15.42
N LEU A 29 -4.47 -8.28 -14.34
CA LEU A 29 -5.94 -8.36 -14.27
C LEU A 29 -6.62 -7.44 -15.28
N GLY A 30 -6.09 -6.25 -15.52
CA GLY A 30 -6.60 -5.33 -16.53
C GLY A 30 -6.42 -5.86 -17.96
N VAL A 31 -5.26 -6.48 -18.25
CA VAL A 31 -4.97 -7.03 -19.60
C VAL A 31 -5.72 -8.33 -19.86
N THR A 32 -5.94 -9.15 -18.84
CA THR A 32 -6.65 -10.44 -18.95
C THR A 32 -8.17 -10.31 -18.78
N ALA A 33 -8.68 -9.09 -18.53
CA ALA A 33 -10.10 -8.83 -18.44
C ALA A 33 -10.80 -9.14 -19.78
N PRO A 34 -11.92 -9.89 -19.78
CA PRO A 34 -12.69 -10.15 -20.99
C PRO A 34 -13.08 -8.87 -21.72
N ALA A 35 -13.06 -8.85 -23.06
CA ALA A 35 -13.34 -7.67 -23.89
C ALA A 35 -14.74 -7.02 -23.71
N ARG A 36 -15.61 -7.60 -22.87
CA ARG A 36 -16.95 -7.10 -22.52
C ARG A 36 -17.11 -6.77 -21.03
N THR A 37 -16.02 -6.65 -20.27
CA THR A 37 -16.09 -6.20 -18.87
C THR A 37 -16.58 -4.77 -18.76
N HIS A 38 -17.39 -4.50 -17.74
CA HIS A 38 -17.93 -3.17 -17.48
C HIS A 38 -16.79 -2.16 -17.22
N PRO A 39 -16.80 -0.94 -17.80
CA PRO A 39 -15.72 0.03 -17.67
C PRO A 39 -15.41 0.44 -16.22
N LEU A 40 -16.42 0.37 -15.33
CA LEU A 40 -16.23 0.58 -13.88
C LEU A 40 -15.24 -0.40 -13.24
N VAL A 41 -15.02 -1.59 -13.80
CA VAL A 41 -13.99 -2.53 -13.29
C VAL A 41 -12.60 -1.91 -13.38
N TYR A 42 -12.29 -1.23 -14.49
CA TYR A 42 -11.01 -0.53 -14.65
C TYR A 42 -10.87 0.63 -13.66
N PHE A 43 -11.96 1.34 -13.34
CA PHE A 43 -11.94 2.33 -12.27
C PHE A 43 -11.59 1.69 -10.92
N GLY A 44 -12.18 0.54 -10.59
CA GLY A 44 -11.82 -0.22 -9.38
C GLY A 44 -10.33 -0.57 -9.33
N LEU A 45 -9.78 -1.09 -10.44
CA LEU A 45 -8.36 -1.41 -10.57
C LEU A 45 -7.45 -0.18 -10.44
N ILE A 46 -7.85 0.98 -10.97
CA ILE A 46 -7.11 2.24 -10.84
C ILE A 46 -7.07 2.68 -9.37
N PHE A 47 -8.18 2.57 -8.65
CA PHE A 47 -8.21 2.84 -7.20
C PHE A 47 -7.28 1.88 -6.44
N LEU A 48 -7.39 0.56 -6.64
CA LEU A 48 -6.45 -0.41 -6.05
C LEU A 48 -4.96 -0.13 -6.40
N GLY A 49 -4.72 0.35 -7.63
CA GLY A 49 -3.39 0.74 -8.10
C GLY A 49 -2.85 1.98 -7.40
N ALA A 50 -3.71 2.96 -7.10
CA ALA A 50 -3.35 4.15 -6.35
C ALA A 50 -2.99 3.83 -4.89
N GLY A 51 -3.69 2.87 -4.25
CA GLY A 51 -3.32 2.37 -2.92
C GLY A 51 -1.93 1.70 -2.91
N SER A 52 -1.67 0.87 -3.91
CA SER A 52 -0.36 0.25 -4.12
C SER A 52 0.75 1.28 -4.36
N PHE A 53 0.47 2.33 -5.14
CA PHE A 53 1.43 3.41 -5.41
C PHE A 53 1.77 4.22 -4.14
N ALA A 54 0.79 4.47 -3.29
CA ALA A 54 1.01 5.12 -2.00
C ALA A 54 1.93 4.30 -1.08
N LEU A 55 1.82 2.97 -1.08
CA LEU A 55 2.76 2.07 -0.39
C LEU A 55 4.17 2.10 -0.97
N LEU A 56 4.28 2.20 -2.28
CA LEU A 56 5.56 2.33 -2.97
C LEU A 56 6.27 3.61 -2.54
N LEU A 57 5.55 4.74 -2.52
CA LEU A 57 6.05 6.02 -2.00
C LEU A 57 6.42 5.95 -0.51
N ALA A 58 5.59 5.30 0.31
CA ALA A 58 5.88 5.11 1.74
C ALA A 58 7.13 4.24 1.96
N GLY A 59 7.28 3.15 1.20
CA GLY A 59 8.44 2.27 1.23
C GLY A 59 9.73 2.98 0.77
N ALA A 60 9.66 3.73 -0.33
CA ALA A 60 10.76 4.57 -0.81
C ALA A 60 11.14 5.66 0.20
N GLY A 61 10.14 6.28 0.85
CA GLY A 61 10.33 7.22 1.95
C GLY A 61 11.06 6.59 3.14
N ALA A 62 10.71 5.37 3.52
CA ALA A 62 11.38 4.65 4.60
C ALA A 62 12.84 4.30 4.26
N LEU A 63 13.12 3.88 3.01
CA LEU A 63 14.47 3.58 2.54
C LEU A 63 15.36 4.83 2.47
N THR A 64 14.81 5.96 2.00
CA THR A 64 15.53 7.25 1.93
C THR A 64 15.74 7.88 3.30
N ALA A 65 14.78 7.74 4.23
CA ALA A 65 14.98 8.13 5.62
C ALA A 65 16.09 7.31 6.27
N ARG A 66 16.19 6.01 5.98
CA ARG A 66 17.27 5.14 6.46
C ARG A 66 18.63 5.59 5.93
N SER A 67 18.77 5.85 4.63
CA SER A 67 20.06 6.29 4.07
C SER A 67 20.52 7.61 4.69
N ARG A 68 19.59 8.54 4.93
CA ARG A 68 19.90 9.80 5.66
C ARG A 68 20.19 9.60 7.14
N SER A 69 19.56 8.61 7.81
CA SER A 69 19.84 8.26 9.20
C SER A 69 21.28 7.75 9.38
N LEU A 70 21.72 6.87 8.47
CA LEU A 70 23.07 6.32 8.48
C LEU A 70 24.12 7.41 8.17
N ALA A 71 23.74 8.42 7.39
CA ALA A 71 24.57 9.59 7.11
C ALA A 71 24.54 10.67 8.22
N GLY A 72 23.78 10.47 9.31
CA GLY A 72 23.67 11.43 10.41
C GLY A 72 22.94 12.74 10.05
N ARG A 73 22.17 12.78 8.96
CA ARG A 73 21.56 14.02 8.39
C ARG A 73 20.06 14.19 8.70
N LEU A 74 19.51 13.49 9.68
CA LEU A 74 18.09 13.60 10.02
C LEU A 74 17.85 14.67 11.07
N THR A 75 17.25 15.79 10.66
CA THR A 75 16.67 16.77 11.59
C THR A 75 15.34 16.27 12.15
N PRO A 76 15.03 16.53 13.44
CA PRO A 76 13.80 16.05 14.10
C PRO A 76 12.50 16.56 13.44
N SER A 77 12.55 17.73 12.79
CA SER A 77 11.45 18.27 11.97
C SER A 77 11.17 17.41 10.73
N PHE A 78 12.21 16.91 10.06
CA PHE A 78 12.09 16.03 8.90
C PHE A 78 11.45 14.69 9.27
N VAL A 79 11.80 14.12 10.42
CA VAL A 79 11.25 12.83 10.87
C VAL A 79 9.76 12.96 11.24
N THR A 80 9.38 14.06 11.89
CA THR A 80 7.97 14.35 12.22
C THR A 80 7.12 14.60 10.97
N GLY A 81 7.67 15.35 9.99
CA GLY A 81 7.02 15.57 8.70
C GLY A 81 6.84 14.28 7.91
N ALA A 82 7.89 13.45 7.81
CA ALA A 82 7.84 12.15 7.16
C ALA A 82 6.82 11.23 7.84
N ARG A 83 6.71 11.24 9.17
CA ARG A 83 5.71 10.46 9.91
C ARG A 83 4.29 10.85 9.54
N ASN A 84 3.98 12.14 9.54
CA ASN A 84 2.63 12.62 9.22
C ASN A 84 2.28 12.35 7.75
N LEU A 85 3.25 12.49 6.84
CA LEU A 85 3.08 12.15 5.44
C LEU A 85 2.78 10.64 5.25
N VAL A 86 3.52 9.76 5.93
CA VAL A 86 3.31 8.31 5.87
C VAL A 86 1.94 7.93 6.45
N LEU A 87 1.51 8.55 7.55
CA LEU A 87 0.19 8.32 8.13
C LEU A 87 -0.95 8.82 7.22
N ALA A 88 -0.75 9.96 6.54
CA ALA A 88 -1.73 10.48 5.57
C ALA A 88 -1.83 9.58 4.33
N MET A 89 -0.69 9.15 3.79
CA MET A 89 -0.60 8.18 2.68
C MET A 89 -1.25 6.84 3.05
N TRP A 90 -1.08 6.39 4.29
CA TRP A 90 -1.71 5.19 4.83
C TRP A 90 -3.25 5.28 4.82
N TRP A 91 -3.80 6.38 5.34
CA TRP A 91 -5.25 6.62 5.31
C TRP A 91 -5.77 6.71 3.88
N CYS A 92 -5.03 7.38 3.00
CA CYS A 92 -5.37 7.48 1.58
C CYS A 92 -5.42 6.08 0.94
N ALA A 93 -4.41 5.25 1.15
CA ALA A 93 -4.36 3.89 0.61
C ALA A 93 -5.56 3.05 1.05
N ILE A 94 -5.94 3.09 2.34
CA ILE A 94 -7.10 2.36 2.84
C ILE A 94 -8.40 2.82 2.19
N VAL A 95 -8.64 4.13 2.16
CA VAL A 95 -9.88 4.69 1.59
C VAL A 95 -10.00 4.32 0.12
N VAL A 96 -8.89 4.42 -0.61
CA VAL A 96 -8.82 4.13 -2.05
C VAL A 96 -8.96 2.62 -2.31
N ASP A 97 -8.35 1.75 -1.51
CA ASP A 97 -8.50 0.28 -1.63
C ASP A 97 -9.93 -0.18 -1.32
N VAL A 98 -10.56 0.38 -0.27
CA VAL A 98 -11.95 0.09 0.09
C VAL A 98 -12.88 0.52 -1.05
N LEU A 99 -12.67 1.72 -1.59
CA LEU A 99 -13.46 2.22 -2.72
C LEU A 99 -13.26 1.34 -3.97
N GLY A 100 -12.02 0.94 -4.26
CA GLY A 100 -11.69 0.02 -5.35
C GLY A 100 -12.39 -1.33 -5.20
N CYS A 101 -12.36 -1.92 -4.00
CA CYS A 101 -13.07 -3.17 -3.70
C CYS A 101 -14.58 -3.01 -3.85
N LEU A 102 -15.15 -1.90 -3.36
CA LEU A 102 -16.58 -1.64 -3.46
C LEU A 102 -17.04 -1.53 -4.92
N ILE A 103 -16.22 -0.91 -5.78
CA ILE A 103 -16.47 -0.80 -7.22
C ILE A 103 -16.38 -2.18 -7.89
N VAL A 104 -15.36 -2.98 -7.58
CA VAL A 104 -15.20 -4.34 -8.13
C VAL A 104 -16.36 -5.26 -7.71
N VAL A 105 -16.79 -5.21 -6.45
CA VAL A 105 -17.94 -5.98 -5.96
C VAL A 105 -19.25 -5.48 -6.56
N GLY A 106 -19.44 -4.16 -6.60
CA GLY A 106 -20.66 -3.54 -7.13
C GLY A 106 -20.88 -3.78 -8.62
N THR A 107 -19.80 -4.01 -9.37
CA THR A 107 -19.85 -4.32 -10.82
C THR A 107 -20.06 -5.81 -11.10
N GLY A 108 -19.67 -6.71 -10.20
CA GLY A 108 -19.92 -8.15 -10.34
C GLY A 108 -21.40 -8.55 -10.29
N GLY A 109 -22.27 -7.72 -9.69
CA GLY A 109 -23.69 -8.02 -9.50
C GLY A 109 -24.68 -7.29 -10.42
N ARG A 110 -24.22 -6.36 -11.28
CA ARG A 110 -25.12 -5.49 -12.08
C ARG A 110 -24.79 -5.56 -13.58
N GLY A 111 -25.51 -6.42 -14.31
CA GLY A 111 -25.87 -6.21 -15.71
C GLY A 111 -24.76 -6.31 -16.79
N GLY A 112 -23.53 -6.71 -16.46
CA GLY A 112 -22.48 -6.97 -17.45
C GLY A 112 -22.70 -8.31 -18.19
N THR A 113 -22.56 -8.31 -19.52
CA THR A 113 -22.77 -9.52 -20.37
C THR A 113 -21.74 -10.63 -20.14
N ALA A 114 -20.67 -10.37 -19.37
CA ALA A 114 -19.72 -11.37 -18.88
C ALA A 114 -19.44 -11.08 -17.39
N PRO A 115 -19.89 -11.93 -16.46
CA PRO A 115 -19.58 -11.77 -15.05
C PRO A 115 -18.07 -11.90 -14.81
N LEU A 116 -17.53 -11.09 -13.89
CA LEU A 116 -16.16 -11.24 -13.42
C LEU A 116 -15.98 -12.64 -12.84
N THR A 117 -14.87 -13.30 -13.17
CA THR A 117 -14.53 -14.60 -12.58
C THR A 117 -14.28 -14.43 -11.08
N ALA A 118 -14.73 -15.41 -10.28
CA ALA A 118 -14.52 -15.40 -8.83
C ALA A 118 -13.02 -15.23 -8.47
N SER A 119 -12.13 -15.78 -9.28
CA SER A 119 -10.68 -15.61 -9.16
C SER A 119 -10.26 -14.13 -9.22
N THR A 120 -10.84 -13.33 -10.12
CA THR A 120 -10.51 -11.90 -10.28
C THR A 120 -10.91 -11.10 -9.04
N VAL A 121 -12.10 -11.37 -8.51
CA VAL A 121 -12.61 -10.73 -7.28
C VAL A 121 -11.74 -11.12 -6.08
N VAL A 122 -11.42 -12.40 -5.94
CA VAL A 122 -10.52 -12.89 -4.88
C VAL A 122 -9.15 -12.24 -4.98
N THR A 123 -8.56 -12.15 -6.17
CA THR A 123 -7.26 -11.51 -6.35
C THR A 123 -7.27 -10.03 -5.99
N ALA A 124 -8.33 -9.29 -6.34
CA ALA A 124 -8.46 -7.88 -5.97
C ALA A 124 -8.54 -7.69 -4.45
N PHE A 125 -9.30 -8.56 -3.76
CA PHE A 125 -9.37 -8.56 -2.30
C PHE A 125 -8.05 -8.95 -1.64
N VAL A 126 -7.34 -9.95 -2.19
CA VAL A 126 -6.03 -10.36 -1.68
C VAL A 126 -5.04 -9.21 -1.83
N VAL A 127 -5.04 -8.52 -2.98
CA VAL A 127 -4.23 -7.31 -3.17
C VAL A 127 -4.56 -6.30 -2.09
N ALA A 128 -5.82 -5.87 -1.93
CA ALA A 128 -6.21 -4.92 -0.89
C ALA A 128 -5.80 -5.36 0.53
N ALA A 129 -6.01 -6.63 0.88
CA ALA A 129 -5.62 -7.16 2.19
C ALA A 129 -4.11 -7.07 2.43
N VAL A 130 -3.30 -7.39 1.42
CA VAL A 130 -1.84 -7.27 1.46
C VAL A 130 -1.43 -5.79 1.60
N THR A 131 -2.03 -4.91 0.82
CA THR A 131 -1.81 -3.45 0.86
C THR A 131 -2.11 -2.92 2.27
N VAL A 132 -3.28 -3.24 2.85
CA VAL A 132 -3.67 -2.78 4.18
C VAL A 132 -2.80 -3.36 5.30
N THR A 133 -2.48 -4.66 5.24
CA THR A 133 -1.66 -5.31 6.28
C THR A 133 -0.21 -4.81 6.29
N THR A 134 0.39 -4.60 5.12
CA THR A 134 1.74 -4.04 4.99
C THR A 134 1.80 -2.59 5.45
N ALA A 135 0.79 -1.80 5.08
CA ALA A 135 0.64 -0.42 5.51
C ALA A 135 0.45 -0.36 7.06
N GLY A 136 -0.32 -1.28 7.63
CA GLY A 136 -0.49 -1.41 9.08
C GLY A 136 0.82 -1.78 9.80
N ALA A 137 1.55 -2.78 9.30
CA ALA A 137 2.81 -3.22 9.89
C ALA A 137 3.90 -2.14 9.86
N THR A 138 3.97 -1.36 8.77
CA THR A 138 4.89 -0.21 8.66
C THR A 138 4.51 0.91 9.62
N SER A 139 3.22 1.26 9.72
CA SER A 139 2.71 2.26 10.68
C SER A 139 3.01 1.86 12.14
N PHE A 140 2.75 0.59 12.50
CA PHE A 140 3.05 0.08 13.85
C PHE A 140 4.56 0.14 14.16
N SER A 141 5.40 -0.22 13.19
CA SER A 141 6.87 -0.16 13.33
C SER A 141 7.36 1.26 13.58
N VAL A 142 6.83 2.26 12.84
CA VAL A 142 7.16 3.68 13.02
C VAL A 142 6.68 4.19 14.39
N ARG A 143 5.46 3.86 14.80
CA ARG A 143 4.93 4.25 16.13
C ARG A 143 5.72 3.64 17.28
N ARG A 144 6.15 2.37 17.14
CA ARG A 144 6.92 1.66 18.15
C ARG A 144 8.33 2.21 18.31
N ALA A 145 9.02 2.50 17.21
CA ALA A 145 10.37 3.08 17.25
C ALA A 145 10.39 4.42 18.02
N TYR A 146 9.33 5.21 17.89
CA TYR A 146 9.20 6.49 18.58
C TYR A 146 8.88 6.36 20.09
N ARG A 147 8.00 5.43 20.49
CA ARG A 147 7.70 5.21 21.93
C ARG A 147 8.94 4.81 22.73
N LEU A 148 9.89 4.14 22.10
CA LEU A 148 11.15 3.73 22.70
C LEU A 148 12.20 4.85 22.75
N SER A 149 12.00 5.96 22.01
CA SER A 149 12.92 7.10 22.01
C SER A 149 12.54 8.18 23.02
N SER A 150 11.33 8.14 23.57
CA SER A 150 10.82 9.09 24.58
C SER A 150 10.88 8.54 26.02
N SER A 151 11.53 7.39 26.23
CA SER A 151 11.74 6.74 27.53
C SER A 151 13.22 6.66 27.84
#